data_AF-A0A8I1PTI1-F1
#
_entry.id   AF-A0A8I1PTI1-F1
#
_cell.length_a   1.000
_cell.length_b   1.000
_cell.length_c   1.000
_cell.angle_alpha   90.00
_cell.angle_beta   90.00
_cell.angle_gamma   90.00
#
_symmetry.space_group_name_H-M   'P 1'
#
loop_
_entity.id
_entity.type
_entity.pdbx_description
1 polymer ?
#
loop_
_entity_poly.entity_id
_entity_poly.type
_entity_poly.pdbx_seq_one_letter_code
_entity_poly.pdbx_strand_id
1 'polypeptide(L)'
;MNKDNASFAAGLLLALALEMATAGPPILIDRQTGKYLGNLSSNPHDPDSTSNPYGRYGSKYSPDSINNPYGRYGSKYSPDSPNNPYAANPPAIVTSPPSGAEMQPPQ
;
A
#
# COMPACT_ATOMS: atom_id res chain seq x y z
N MET A 1 -13.19 62.96 26.80
CA MET A 1 -11.95 63.37 26.13
C MET A 1 -11.45 62.15 25.39
N ASN A 2 -11.73 62.14 24.10
CA ASN A 2 -11.70 60.99 23.21
C ASN A 2 -10.31 60.90 22.59
N LYS A 3 -9.79 59.69 22.44
CA LYS A 3 -8.77 59.41 21.43
C LYS A 3 -9.12 58.08 20.77
N ASP A 4 -9.80 58.20 19.65
CA ASP A 4 -9.89 57.16 18.64
C ASP A 4 -8.49 56.93 18.05
N ASN A 5 -8.04 55.69 17.99
CA ASN A 5 -7.04 55.26 17.03
C ASN A 5 -7.58 54.04 16.27
N ALA A 6 -7.86 54.31 15.00
CA ALA A 6 -8.47 53.40 14.07
C ALA A 6 -7.51 52.32 13.56
N SER A 7 -8.14 51.25 13.06
CA SER A 7 -7.64 50.28 12.07
C SER A 7 -6.71 49.20 12.65
N PHE A 8 -6.75 47.93 12.23
CA PHE A 8 -6.87 47.37 10.88
C PHE A 8 -7.30 45.89 10.98
N ALA A 9 -7.69 45.34 9.82
CA ALA A 9 -7.64 43.92 9.47
C ALA A 9 -8.83 43.04 9.91
N ALA A 10 -9.67 42.79 8.90
CA ALA A 10 -10.46 41.58 8.74
C ALA A 10 -9.66 40.33 9.15
N GLY A 11 -10.29 39.48 9.94
CA GLY A 11 -9.75 38.19 10.32
C GLY A 11 -10.81 37.10 10.22
N LEU A 12 -11.39 36.90 9.03
CA LEU A 12 -12.04 35.62 8.75
C LEU A 12 -10.92 34.61 8.45
N LEU A 13 -10.37 34.02 9.50
CA LEU A 13 -9.42 32.92 9.39
C LEU A 13 -10.22 31.66 9.06
N LEU A 14 -10.58 31.49 7.79
CA LEU A 14 -11.11 30.23 7.31
C LEU A 14 -9.95 29.22 7.27
N ALA A 15 -9.76 28.50 8.37
CA ALA A 15 -8.87 27.35 8.41
C ALA A 15 -9.48 26.25 7.54
N LEU A 16 -9.13 26.23 6.25
CA LEU A 16 -9.41 25.10 5.38
C LEU A 16 -8.37 24.01 5.73
N ALA A 17 -8.68 23.16 6.70
CA ALA A 17 -7.93 21.93 6.92
C ALA A 17 -8.20 21.03 5.71
N LEU A 18 -7.27 21.01 4.76
CA LEU A 18 -7.31 20.05 3.67
C LEU A 18 -6.89 18.70 4.27
N GLU A 19 -7.86 17.91 4.71
CA GLU A 19 -7.65 16.50 5.02
C GLU A 19 -7.25 15.81 3.72
N MET A 20 -5.94 15.74 3.49
CA MET A 20 -5.39 14.94 2.43
C MET A 20 -5.66 13.49 2.83
N ALA A 21 -6.71 12.90 2.25
CA ALA A 21 -6.96 11.48 2.37
C ALA A 21 -5.78 10.74 1.73
N THR A 22 -4.76 10.41 2.53
CA THR A 22 -3.68 9.54 2.08
C THR A 22 -4.23 8.13 2.12
N ALA A 23 -4.80 7.67 1.01
CA ALA A 23 -5.03 6.25 0.84
C ALA A 23 -3.68 5.54 0.99
N GLY A 24 -3.62 4.51 1.84
CA GLY A 24 -2.43 3.67 1.97
C GLY A 24 -2.01 3.08 0.62
N PRO A 25 -0.80 2.49 0.53
CA PRO A 25 -0.36 1.85 -0.70
C PRO A 25 -1.35 0.74 -1.10
N PRO A 26 -1.56 0.48 -2.40
CA PRO A 26 -2.33 -0.67 -2.83
C PRO A 26 -1.73 -1.96 -2.27
N ILE A 27 -2.58 -2.90 -1.88
CA ILE A 27 -2.18 -4.18 -1.30
C ILE A 27 -2.27 -5.28 -2.35
N LEU A 28 -1.32 -6.20 -2.37
CA LEU A 28 -1.40 -7.45 -3.13
C LEU A 28 -2.00 -8.56 -2.28
N ILE A 29 -2.98 -9.27 -2.86
CA ILE A 29 -3.56 -10.46 -2.24
C ILE A 29 -3.65 -11.63 -3.21
N ASP A 30 -3.57 -12.84 -2.68
CA ASP A 30 -4.02 -14.05 -3.36
C ASP A 30 -5.55 -14.03 -3.47
N ARG A 31 -6.09 -14.09 -4.70
CA ARG A 31 -7.55 -13.98 -4.93
C ARG A 31 -8.36 -15.14 -4.39
N GLN A 32 -7.74 -16.32 -4.31
CA GLN A 32 -8.42 -17.53 -3.86
C GLN A 32 -8.38 -17.66 -2.34
N THR A 33 -7.22 -17.37 -1.75
CA THR A 33 -7.01 -17.57 -0.31
C THR A 33 -7.18 -16.32 0.53
N GLY A 34 -7.20 -15.13 -0.09
CA GLY A 34 -7.18 -13.84 0.61
C GLY A 34 -5.84 -13.54 1.29
N LYS A 35 -4.80 -14.35 1.04
CA LYS A 35 -3.50 -14.19 1.68
C LYS A 35 -2.87 -12.85 1.28
N TYR A 36 -2.39 -12.11 2.27
CA TYR A 36 -1.62 -10.89 2.10
C TYR A 36 -0.25 -11.19 1.48
N LEU A 37 0.10 -10.46 0.42
CA LEU A 37 1.34 -10.59 -0.37
C LEU A 37 2.16 -9.30 -0.40
N GLY A 38 1.88 -8.35 0.51
CA GLY A 38 2.63 -7.11 0.65
C GLY A 38 1.96 -5.88 0.07
N ASN A 39 2.53 -4.72 0.40
CA ASN A 39 2.16 -3.42 -0.14
C ASN A 39 2.87 -3.20 -1.47
N LEU A 40 2.11 -2.88 -2.52
CA LEU A 40 2.63 -2.40 -3.80
C LEU A 40 3.17 -0.98 -3.62
N SER A 41 4.35 -0.90 -3.02
CA SER A 41 5.04 0.31 -2.61
C SER A 41 6.43 0.34 -3.24
N SER A 42 6.90 1.53 -3.59
CA SER A 42 8.27 1.77 -4.05
C SER A 42 9.27 1.99 -2.91
N ASN A 43 8.81 2.05 -1.66
CA ASN A 43 9.68 2.27 -0.50
C ASN A 43 10.51 1.00 -0.23
N PRO A 44 11.84 1.01 -0.39
CA PRO A 44 12.67 -0.17 -0.20
C PRO A 44 12.98 -0.48 1.27
N HIS A 45 12.60 0.39 2.21
CA HIS A 45 12.86 0.24 3.64
C HIS A 45 11.63 -0.19 4.44
N ASP A 46 10.45 -0.11 3.85
CA ASP A 46 9.21 -0.58 4.45
C ASP A 46 9.23 -2.12 4.51
N PRO A 47 9.02 -2.75 5.68
CA PRO A 47 9.07 -4.21 5.83
C PRO A 47 7.99 -4.94 5.02
N ASP A 48 6.87 -4.27 4.74
CA ASP A 48 5.73 -4.80 4.01
C ASP A 48 5.78 -4.52 2.51
N SER A 49 6.73 -3.68 2.06
CA SER A 49 6.85 -3.28 0.67
C SER A 49 7.37 -4.40 -0.24
N THR A 50 6.70 -4.56 -1.39
CA THR A 50 7.16 -5.43 -2.48
C THR A 50 8.48 -4.94 -3.11
N SER A 51 8.89 -3.69 -2.89
CA SER A 51 10.18 -3.17 -3.35
C SER A 51 11.30 -3.31 -2.31
N ASN A 52 11.03 -3.82 -1.10
CA ASN A 52 12.09 -4.09 -0.12
C ASN A 52 12.78 -5.44 -0.41
N PRO A 53 14.03 -5.45 -0.91
CA PRO A 53 14.73 -6.69 -1.30
C PRO A 53 15.14 -7.56 -0.09
N TYR A 54 15.09 -7.00 1.12
CA TYR A 54 15.36 -7.70 2.37
C TYR A 54 14.08 -8.06 3.13
N GLY A 55 12.94 -7.49 2.74
CA GLY A 55 11.63 -7.71 3.34
C GLY A 55 10.96 -8.99 2.89
N ARG A 56 9.96 -9.46 3.65
CA ARG A 56 9.25 -10.71 3.38
C ARG A 56 8.54 -10.71 2.03
N TYR A 57 7.99 -9.58 1.58
CA TYR A 57 7.17 -9.52 0.38
C TYR A 57 7.92 -9.02 -0.87
N GLY A 58 9.11 -8.44 -0.69
CA GLY A 58 9.96 -7.97 -1.79
C GLY A 58 11.22 -8.81 -2.02
N SER A 59 11.66 -9.64 -1.06
CA SER A 59 12.89 -10.42 -1.19
C SER A 59 12.77 -11.54 -2.21
N LYS A 60 13.80 -11.71 -3.06
CA LYS A 60 13.89 -12.83 -4.01
C LYS A 60 14.05 -14.21 -3.37
N TYR A 61 14.24 -14.27 -2.06
CA TYR A 61 14.42 -15.51 -1.31
C TYR A 61 13.19 -15.92 -0.50
N SER A 62 12.22 -15.02 -0.34
CA SER A 62 11.02 -15.31 0.45
C SER A 62 10.00 -16.11 -0.36
N PRO A 63 9.33 -17.12 0.23
CA PRO A 63 8.26 -17.86 -0.45
C PRO A 63 7.01 -17.00 -0.74
N ASP A 64 6.85 -15.89 -0.02
CA ASP A 64 5.68 -15.01 -0.09
C ASP A 64 5.88 -13.83 -1.04
N SER A 65 7.06 -13.69 -1.62
CA SER A 65 7.44 -12.55 -2.45
C SER A 65 7.11 -12.78 -3.92
N ILE A 66 6.57 -11.75 -4.55
CA ILE A 66 6.35 -11.70 -6.01
C ILE A 66 7.67 -11.59 -6.79
N ASN A 67 8.79 -11.31 -6.12
CA ASN A 67 10.11 -11.20 -6.71
C ASN A 67 10.94 -12.48 -6.58
N ASN A 68 10.41 -13.54 -5.96
CA ASN A 68 11.11 -14.82 -5.88
C ASN A 68 10.87 -15.65 -7.16
N PRO A 69 11.88 -15.80 -8.05
CA PRO A 69 11.71 -16.48 -9.34
C PRO A 69 11.47 -18.00 -9.21
N TYR A 70 11.73 -18.55 -8.03
CA TYR A 70 11.49 -19.96 -7.69
C TYR A 70 10.28 -20.14 -6.77
N GLY A 71 9.67 -19.04 -6.31
CA GLY A 71 8.55 -19.05 -5.38
C GLY A 71 7.19 -19.11 -6.08
N ARG A 72 6.16 -19.50 -5.32
CA ARG A 72 4.78 -19.60 -5.81
C ARG A 72 4.27 -18.27 -6.39
N TYR A 73 4.60 -17.14 -5.77
CA TYR A 73 4.07 -15.84 -6.18
C TYR A 73 4.98 -15.07 -7.13
N GLY A 74 6.22 -15.52 -7.40
CA GLY A 74 7.14 -14.80 -8.29
C GLY A 74 7.68 -15.61 -9.48
N SER A 75 7.49 -16.93 -9.49
CA SER A 75 7.98 -17.78 -10.58
C SER A 75 7.20 -17.56 -11.87
N LYS A 76 7.89 -17.51 -13.01
CA LYS A 76 7.27 -17.41 -14.34
C LYS A 76 6.47 -18.65 -14.77
N TYR A 77 6.54 -19.72 -13.99
CA TYR A 77 5.84 -20.98 -14.25
C TYR A 77 4.66 -21.22 -13.31
N SER A 78 4.51 -20.41 -12.26
CA SER A 78 3.45 -20.60 -11.28
C SER A 78 2.12 -20.03 -11.78
N PRO A 79 0.98 -20.71 -11.59
CA PRO A 79 -0.32 -20.16 -11.92
C PRO A 79 -0.70 -18.96 -11.02
N ASP A 80 -0.03 -18.79 -9.88
CA ASP A 80 -0.31 -17.75 -8.87
C ASP A 80 0.61 -16.52 -8.95
N SER A 81 1.43 -16.43 -10.00
CA SER A 81 2.46 -15.42 -10.14
C SER A 81 2.07 -14.34 -11.15
N PRO A 82 2.25 -13.05 -10.84
CA PRO A 82 2.06 -11.97 -11.82
C PRO A 82 3.11 -12.01 -12.94
N ASN A 83 4.22 -12.74 -12.75
CA ASN A 83 5.28 -12.88 -13.75
C ASN A 83 5.04 -14.02 -14.74
N ASN A 84 3.94 -14.78 -14.59
CA ASN A 84 3.54 -15.81 -15.55
C ASN A 84 2.47 -15.25 -16.50
N PRO A 85 2.73 -15.11 -17.81
CA PRO A 85 1.75 -14.61 -18.77
C PRO A 85 0.53 -15.53 -18.94
N TYR A 86 0.62 -16.78 -18.48
CA TYR A 86 -0.46 -17.77 -18.48
C TYR A 86 -0.99 -18.05 -17.07
N ALA A 87 -0.81 -17.12 -16.12
CA ALA A 87 -1.29 -17.26 -14.76
C ALA A 87 -2.80 -17.48 -14.72
N ALA A 88 -3.23 -18.58 -14.11
CA ALA A 88 -4.65 -18.86 -13.89
C ALA A 88 -5.23 -18.08 -12.69
N ASN A 89 -4.37 -17.69 -11.74
CA ASN A 89 -4.74 -17.00 -10.51
C ASN A 89 -3.69 -15.91 -10.14
N PRO A 90 -3.44 -14.91 -10.99
CA PRO A 90 -2.51 -13.84 -10.63
C PRO A 90 -3.04 -13.06 -9.40
N PRO A 91 -2.16 -12.45 -8.58
CA PRO A 91 -2.58 -11.65 -7.43
C PRO A 91 -3.56 -10.54 -7.79
N ALA A 92 -4.46 -10.18 -6.87
CA ALA A 92 -5.29 -8.98 -6.96
C ALA A 92 -4.63 -7.79 -6.29
N ILE A 93 -4.94 -6.60 -6.80
CA ILE A 93 -4.60 -5.32 -6.20
C ILE A 93 -5.86 -4.80 -5.48
N VAL A 94 -5.71 -4.40 -4.21
CA VAL A 94 -6.78 -3.84 -3.39
C VAL A 94 -6.36 -2.44 -2.92
N THR A 95 -7.18 -1.42 -3.20
CA THR A 95 -6.89 0.00 -2.87
C THR A 95 -7.69 0.51 -1.68
N SER A 96 -8.59 -0.30 -1.13
CA SER A 96 -9.35 -0.01 0.09
C SER A 96 -9.59 -1.34 0.80
N PRO A 97 -9.13 -1.53 2.05
CA PRO A 97 -9.57 -2.68 2.81
C PRO A 97 -11.12 -2.64 2.86
N PRO A 98 -11.83 -3.75 2.55
CA PRO A 98 -13.27 -3.77 2.64
C PRO A 98 -13.65 -3.35 4.06
N SER A 99 -14.60 -2.41 4.19
CA SER A 99 -14.96 -1.77 5.45
C SER A 99 -15.12 -2.81 6.56
N GLY A 100 -14.19 -2.83 7.53
CA GLY A 100 -14.22 -3.74 8.68
C GLY A 100 -13.22 -4.90 8.67
N ALA A 101 -12.45 -5.13 7.59
CA ALA A 101 -11.36 -6.10 7.59
C ALA A 101 -10.02 -5.40 7.33
N GLU A 102 -9.29 -5.14 8.40
CA GLU A 102 -7.85 -4.87 8.32
C GLU A 102 -7.18 -6.09 7.66
N MET A 103 -6.89 -6.01 6.36
CA MET A 103 -5.95 -6.94 5.71
C MET A 103 -4.53 -6.56 6.15
N GLN A 104 -4.29 -6.62 7.46
CA GLN A 104 -3.03 -6.29 8.10
C GLN A 104 -2.01 -7.39 7.75
N PRO A 105 -0.71 -7.07 7.63
CA PRO A 105 0.33 -8.09 7.69
C PRO A 105 0.12 -8.99 8.92
N PRO A 106 0.37 -10.31 8.78
CA PRO A 106 0.36 -11.22 9.93
C PRO A 106 1.32 -10.71 11.01
N GLN A 107 0.82 -10.60 12.24
CA GLN A 107 1.61 -10.26 13.43
C GLN A 107 2.66 -11.34 13.72
#